data_AF-A0AAD4XAL7-F1
#
_entry.id   AF-A0AAD4XAL7-F1
#
_cell.length_a   1.000
_cell.length_b   1.000
_cell.length_c   1.000
_cell.angle_alpha   90.00
_cell.angle_beta   90.00
_cell.angle_gamma   90.00
#
_symmetry.space_group_name_H-M   'P 1'
#
loop_
_entity.id
_entity.type
_entity.pdbx_description
1 polymer ?
#
loop_
_entity_poly.entity_id
_entity_poly.type
_entity_poly.pdbx_seq_one_letter_code
_entity_poly.pdbx_strand_id
1 'polypeptide(L)'
;MKAPNYVLEEDLALVEAYINFGGDGAVGVQQKKGKLWGKIIPYFNEKTKNPNKRNQHSLENRLLVVKKETRNFVSLIGEVYRKKGSGWSPEDLTHQARIEYTRIYRKAFPHEECYKLFKYVKGYDYTKYTDEDEEDVPVPPIPTVELDRENEEREEE
;
A
#
# COMPACT_ATOMS: atom_id res chain seq x y z
N MET A 1 -2.50 31.66 -7.53
CA MET A 1 -1.70 31.04 -6.45
C MET A 1 -2.08 29.56 -6.36
N LYS A 2 -1.11 28.64 -6.35
CA LYS A 2 -1.39 27.21 -6.09
C LYS A 2 -1.63 27.02 -4.59
N ALA A 3 -2.61 26.19 -4.24
CA ALA A 3 -2.78 25.77 -2.84
C ALA A 3 -1.49 25.07 -2.37
N PRO A 4 -1.10 25.20 -1.09
CA PRO A 4 0.07 24.53 -0.55
C PRO A 4 -0.04 23.01 -0.68
N ASN A 5 1.07 22.29 -0.52
CA ASN A 5 1.05 20.82 -0.52
C ASN A 5 0.15 20.28 0.61
N TYR A 6 -0.37 19.07 0.42
CA TYR A 6 -1.13 18.39 1.47
C TYR A 6 -0.20 18.02 2.62
N VAL A 7 -0.67 18.24 3.84
CA VAL A 7 0.00 17.79 5.06
C VAL A 7 -0.56 16.45 5.54
N LEU A 8 0.16 15.80 6.45
CA LEU A 8 -0.21 14.48 6.96
C LEU A 8 -1.63 14.46 7.56
N GLU A 9 -1.99 15.48 8.32
CA GLU A 9 -3.31 15.60 8.97
C GLU A 9 -4.43 15.72 7.94
N GLU A 10 -4.19 16.42 6.82
CA GLU A 10 -5.15 16.50 5.71
C GLU A 10 -5.32 15.13 5.05
N ASP A 11 -4.23 14.39 4.81
CA ASP A 11 -4.29 13.05 4.23
C ASP A 11 -5.01 12.05 5.14
N LEU A 12 -4.72 12.06 6.44
CA LEU A 12 -5.38 11.19 7.41
C LEU A 12 -6.88 11.48 7.49
N ALA A 13 -7.29 12.75 7.62
CA ALA A 13 -8.70 13.11 7.65
C ALA A 13 -9.44 12.70 6.37
N LEU A 14 -8.78 12.84 5.21
CA LEU A 14 -9.35 12.44 3.92
C LEU A 14 -9.50 10.91 3.78
N VAL A 15 -8.51 10.15 4.26
CA VAL A 15 -8.55 8.69 4.27
C VAL A 15 -9.59 8.17 5.26
N GLU A 16 -9.64 8.70 6.48
CA GLU A 16 -10.68 8.38 7.48
C GLU A 16 -12.09 8.61 6.92
N ALA A 17 -12.33 9.78 6.29
CA ALA A 17 -13.60 10.08 5.66
C ALA A 17 -13.96 9.07 4.56
N TYR A 18 -12.98 8.69 3.74
CA TYR A 18 -13.20 7.70 2.68
C TYR A 18 -13.53 6.31 3.25
N ILE A 19 -12.88 5.88 4.33
CA ILE A 19 -13.16 4.60 4.97
C ILE A 19 -14.57 4.59 5.57
N ASN A 20 -14.95 5.66 6.28
CA ASN A 20 -16.25 5.78 6.95
C ASN A 20 -17.44 5.86 5.98
N PHE A 21 -17.27 6.50 4.82
CA PHE A 21 -18.39 6.80 3.91
C PHE A 21 -18.31 6.10 2.55
N GLY A 22 -17.15 5.57 2.17
CA GLY A 22 -16.89 4.94 0.88
C GLY A 22 -17.18 3.44 0.82
N GLY A 23 -17.59 2.83 1.94
CA GLY A 23 -17.65 1.38 2.15
C GLY A 23 -18.84 0.62 1.57
N ASP A 24 -20.02 1.22 1.39
CA ASP A 24 -21.22 0.45 1.01
C ASP A 24 -21.74 0.76 -0.39
N GLY A 25 -21.75 -0.27 -1.24
CA GLY A 25 -22.24 -0.23 -2.60
C GLY A 25 -23.66 -0.76 -2.75
N ALA A 26 -24.59 0.09 -3.16
CA ALA A 26 -25.68 -0.24 -4.10
C ALA A 26 -26.25 1.06 -4.70
N VAL A 27 -26.65 1.02 -5.99
CA VAL A 27 -27.26 2.12 -6.80
C VAL A 27 -26.30 3.17 -7.42
N GLY A 28 -26.12 3.13 -8.75
CA GLY A 28 -25.71 4.25 -9.65
C GLY A 28 -24.37 4.96 -9.38
N VAL A 29 -23.34 4.66 -10.19
CA VAL A 29 -21.94 5.17 -10.05
C VAL A 29 -21.82 6.70 -9.93
N GLN A 30 -22.60 7.48 -10.70
CA GLN A 30 -22.55 8.95 -10.63
C GLN A 30 -23.30 9.53 -9.43
N GLN A 31 -24.45 8.96 -9.06
CA GLN A 31 -25.19 9.35 -7.86
C GLN A 31 -24.38 9.04 -6.58
N LYS A 32 -23.61 7.95 -6.59
CA LYS A 32 -22.66 7.61 -5.52
C LYS A 32 -21.58 8.66 -5.35
N LYS A 33 -21.01 9.19 -6.44
CA LYS A 33 -19.93 10.18 -6.35
C LYS A 33 -20.41 11.46 -5.65
N GLY A 34 -21.53 12.04 -6.08
CA GLY A 34 -22.10 13.24 -5.44
C GLY A 34 -22.44 13.02 -3.97
N LYS A 35 -23.13 11.92 -3.64
CA LYS A 35 -23.49 11.57 -2.26
C LYS A 35 -22.27 11.30 -1.37
N LEU A 36 -21.24 10.64 -1.91
CA LEU A 36 -20.01 10.35 -1.20
C LEU A 36 -19.25 11.64 -0.86
N TRP A 37 -19.02 12.50 -1.84
CA TRP A 37 -18.33 13.78 -1.61
C TRP A 37 -19.15 14.74 -0.74
N GLY A 38 -20.48 14.64 -0.79
CA GLY A 38 -21.38 15.31 0.15
C GLY A 38 -21.19 14.91 1.61
N LYS A 39 -20.61 13.73 1.90
CA LYS A 39 -20.23 13.29 3.26
C LYS A 39 -18.75 13.53 3.58
N ILE A 40 -17.86 13.30 2.60
CA ILE A 40 -16.41 13.47 2.79
C ILE A 40 -16.04 14.93 3.05
N ILE A 41 -16.60 15.88 2.29
CA ILE A 41 -16.22 17.31 2.42
C ILE A 41 -16.58 17.87 3.79
N PRO A 42 -17.80 17.68 4.34
CA PRO A 42 -18.13 18.14 5.69
C PRO A 42 -17.21 17.53 6.75
N TYR A 43 -16.98 16.21 6.71
CA TYR A 43 -16.10 15.52 7.66
C TYR A 43 -14.67 16.06 7.60
N PHE A 44 -14.12 16.22 6.40
CA PHE A 44 -12.78 16.77 6.19
C PHE A 44 -12.67 18.20 6.75
N ASN A 45 -13.66 19.05 6.46
CA ASN A 45 -13.69 20.43 6.95
C ASN A 45 -13.80 20.49 8.48
N GLU A 46 -14.58 19.60 9.09
CA GLU A 46 -14.75 19.53 10.54
C GLU A 46 -13.44 19.16 11.25
N LYS A 47 -12.75 18.12 10.75
CA LYS A 47 -11.48 17.62 11.29
C LYS A 47 -10.32 18.59 11.08
N THR A 48 -10.17 19.14 9.88
CA THR A 48 -8.97 19.93 9.50
C THR A 48 -9.15 21.43 9.65
N LYS A 49 -10.39 21.91 9.83
CA LYS A 49 -10.80 23.32 9.68
C LYS A 49 -10.56 23.89 8.27
N ASN A 50 -10.07 23.07 7.33
CA ASN A 50 -9.78 23.40 5.94
C ASN A 50 -9.19 24.82 5.73
N PRO A 51 -8.06 25.16 6.38
CA PRO A 51 -7.46 26.49 6.28
C PRO A 51 -7.07 26.84 4.84
N ASN A 52 -6.76 25.82 4.04
CA ASN A 52 -6.32 25.94 2.66
C ASN A 52 -7.47 26.00 1.64
N LYS A 53 -8.73 25.98 2.09
CA LYS A 53 -9.94 25.99 1.24
C LYS A 53 -9.88 24.97 0.10
N ARG A 54 -9.46 23.73 0.42
CA ARG A 54 -9.43 22.60 -0.52
C ARG A 54 -10.81 22.40 -1.11
N ASN A 55 -10.90 22.40 -2.45
CA ASN A 55 -12.13 22.07 -3.16
C ASN A 55 -12.24 20.57 -3.44
N GLN A 56 -13.43 20.12 -3.81
CA GLN A 56 -13.71 18.70 -4.08
C GLN A 56 -12.74 18.09 -5.08
N HIS A 57 -12.44 18.78 -6.19
CA HIS A 57 -11.54 18.26 -7.22
C HIS A 57 -10.12 18.02 -6.69
N SER A 58 -9.63 18.94 -5.85
CA SER A 58 -8.33 18.79 -5.20
C SER A 58 -8.30 17.60 -4.25
N LEU A 59 -9.34 17.44 -3.41
CA LEU A 59 -9.46 16.32 -2.48
C LEU A 59 -9.57 14.99 -3.23
N GLU A 60 -10.34 14.96 -4.32
CA GLU A 60 -10.49 13.77 -5.15
C GLU A 60 -9.16 13.32 -5.76
N ASN A 61 -8.43 14.24 -6.37
CA ASN A 61 -7.12 13.94 -6.93
C ASN A 61 -6.14 13.47 -5.84
N ARG A 62 -6.15 14.09 -4.66
CA ARG A 62 -5.29 13.67 -3.55
C ARG A 62 -5.63 12.26 -3.07
N LEU A 63 -6.92 11.98 -2.84
CA LEU A 63 -7.38 10.67 -2.42
C LEU A 63 -7.02 9.58 -3.44
N LEU A 64 -7.13 9.87 -4.75
CA LEU A 64 -6.71 8.96 -5.81
C LEU A 64 -5.21 8.64 -5.75
N VAL A 65 -4.36 9.64 -5.52
CA VAL A 65 -2.91 9.46 -5.38
C VAL A 65 -2.60 8.58 -4.16
N VAL A 66 -3.13 8.92 -2.98
CA VAL A 66 -2.89 8.15 -1.75
C VAL A 66 -3.32 6.69 -1.95
N LYS A 67 -4.54 6.46 -2.46
CA LYS A 67 -5.06 5.11 -2.73
C LYS A 67 -4.20 4.34 -3.71
N LYS A 68 -3.73 4.98 -4.78
CA LYS A 68 -2.88 4.33 -5.80
C LYS A 68 -1.55 3.91 -5.18
N GLU A 69 -0.89 4.81 -4.48
CA GLU A 69 0.42 4.53 -3.89
C GLU A 69 0.33 3.48 -2.78
N THR A 70 -0.69 3.52 -1.93
CA THR A 70 -0.94 2.48 -0.93
C THR A 70 -1.23 1.12 -1.56
N ARG A 71 -1.99 1.05 -2.66
CA ARG A 71 -2.22 -0.22 -3.37
C ARG A 71 -0.92 -0.78 -3.94
N ASN A 72 -0.08 0.07 -4.54
CA ASN A 72 1.22 -0.37 -5.05
C ASN A 72 2.07 -0.94 -3.92
N PHE A 73 2.09 -0.28 -2.75
CA PHE A 73 2.78 -0.78 -1.57
C PHE A 73 2.24 -2.14 -1.12
N VAL A 74 0.92 -2.30 -1.00
CA VAL A 74 0.27 -3.58 -0.64
C VAL A 74 0.59 -4.68 -1.66
N SER A 75 0.64 -4.37 -2.95
CA SER A 75 1.06 -5.34 -3.97
C SER A 75 2.50 -5.81 -3.76
N LEU A 76 3.41 -4.90 -3.39
CA LEU A 76 4.79 -5.26 -3.06
C LEU A 76 4.87 -6.13 -1.79
N ILE A 77 4.07 -5.85 -0.76
CA ILE A 77 3.98 -6.75 0.42
C ILE A 77 3.55 -8.16 -0.02
N GLY A 78 2.56 -8.27 -0.92
CA GLY A 78 2.16 -9.56 -1.49
C GLY A 78 3.25 -10.24 -2.32
N GLU A 79 4.05 -9.49 -3.08
CA GLU A 79 5.20 -10.03 -3.80
C GLU A 79 6.31 -10.53 -2.88
N VAL A 80 6.61 -9.80 -1.81
CA VAL A 80 7.55 -10.23 -0.76
C VAL A 80 7.02 -11.48 -0.08
N TYR A 81 5.72 -11.51 0.25
CA TYR A 81 5.08 -12.67 0.87
C TYR A 81 5.24 -13.94 0.04
N ARG A 82 5.12 -13.85 -1.29
CA ARG A 82 5.30 -15.00 -2.19
C ARG A 82 6.75 -15.48 -2.32
N LYS A 83 7.73 -14.63 -1.99
CA LYS A 83 9.17 -14.94 -2.13
C LYS A 83 9.86 -15.29 -0.82
N LYS A 84 9.24 -15.00 0.33
CA LYS A 84 9.85 -15.23 1.64
C LYS A 84 10.00 -16.73 1.95
N GLY A 85 11.00 -17.04 2.77
CA GLY A 85 11.11 -18.32 3.46
C GLY A 85 10.18 -18.39 4.69
N SER A 86 10.25 -19.48 5.45
CA SER A 86 9.56 -19.59 6.74
C SER A 86 10.09 -18.56 7.75
N GLY A 87 9.25 -18.21 8.74
CA GLY A 87 9.67 -17.38 9.89
C GLY A 87 9.58 -15.86 9.73
N TRP A 88 9.14 -15.34 8.59
CA TRP A 88 8.95 -13.89 8.41
C TRP A 88 7.67 -13.39 9.09
N SER A 89 7.81 -12.36 9.91
CA SER A 89 6.69 -11.66 10.55
C SER A 89 6.02 -10.65 9.60
N PRO A 90 4.80 -10.18 9.91
CA PRO A 90 4.17 -9.05 9.23
C PRO A 90 5.06 -7.80 9.12
N GLU A 91 5.88 -7.52 10.14
CA GLU A 91 6.77 -6.37 10.13
C GLU A 91 7.93 -6.58 9.16
N ASP A 92 8.49 -7.79 9.08
CA ASP A 92 9.56 -8.13 8.13
C ASP A 92 9.09 -7.97 6.68
N LEU A 93 7.86 -8.44 6.39
CA LEU A 93 7.23 -8.27 5.09
C LEU A 93 7.08 -6.79 4.72
N THR A 94 6.60 -5.99 5.67
CA THR A 94 6.39 -4.55 5.47
C THR A 94 7.73 -3.82 5.31
N HIS A 95 8.74 -4.20 6.10
CA HIS A 95 10.10 -3.66 6.01
C HIS A 95 10.71 -3.93 4.64
N GLN A 96 10.68 -5.18 4.18
CA GLN A 96 11.20 -5.53 2.87
C GLN A 96 10.41 -4.85 1.73
N ALA A 97 9.09 -4.72 1.86
CA ALA A 97 8.29 -3.98 0.90
C ALA A 97 8.68 -2.50 0.79
N ARG A 98 9.13 -1.85 1.90
CA ARG A 98 9.65 -0.46 1.87
C ARG A 98 10.95 -0.37 1.09
N ILE A 99 11.83 -1.36 1.24
CA ILE A 99 13.08 -1.45 0.48
C ILE A 99 12.76 -1.58 -1.01
N GLU A 100 11.86 -2.51 -1.38
CA GLU A 100 11.43 -2.70 -2.76
C GLU A 100 10.74 -1.46 -3.35
N TYR A 101 9.88 -0.80 -2.57
CA TYR A 101 9.22 0.44 -3.00
C TYR A 101 10.25 1.52 -3.32
N THR A 102 11.25 1.70 -2.45
CA THR A 102 12.33 2.66 -2.66
C THR A 102 13.17 2.32 -3.90
N ARG A 103 13.45 1.03 -4.11
CA ARG A 103 14.18 0.54 -5.29
C ARG A 103 13.43 0.83 -6.59
N ILE A 104 12.11 0.59 -6.62
CA ILE A 104 11.27 0.71 -7.81
C ILE A 104 10.92 2.18 -8.11
N TYR A 105 10.43 2.91 -7.11
CA TYR A 105 9.90 4.26 -7.29
C TYR A 105 10.93 5.37 -7.03
N ARG A 106 12.16 5.00 -6.63
CA ARG A 106 13.26 5.93 -6.32
C ARG A 106 12.89 6.96 -5.25
N LYS A 107 11.95 6.61 -4.38
CA LYS A 107 11.49 7.41 -3.24
C LYS A 107 10.98 6.49 -2.14
N ALA A 108 11.08 6.94 -0.88
CA ALA A 108 10.43 6.25 0.22
C ALA A 108 8.91 6.26 0.04
N PHE A 109 8.22 5.26 0.60
CA PHE A 109 6.76 5.22 0.60
C PHE A 109 6.22 6.40 1.42
N PRO A 110 5.47 7.35 0.82
CA PRO A 110 5.14 8.62 1.49
C PRO A 110 3.88 8.53 2.36
N HIS A 111 3.18 7.40 2.38
CA HIS A 111 1.85 7.26 2.97
C HIS A 111 1.78 6.18 4.07
N GLU A 112 2.82 6.07 4.89
CA GLU A 112 2.94 5.10 6.00
C GLU A 112 1.73 5.13 6.96
N GLU A 113 1.38 6.31 7.49
CA GLU A 113 0.27 6.43 8.44
C GLU A 113 -1.10 6.19 7.77
N CYS A 114 -1.26 6.61 6.50
CA CYS A 114 -2.47 6.31 5.75
C CYS A 114 -2.62 4.80 5.51
N TYR A 115 -1.53 4.08 5.27
CA TYR A 115 -1.54 2.63 5.11
C TYR A 115 -2.04 1.92 6.38
N LYS A 116 -1.64 2.38 7.58
CA LYS A 116 -2.13 1.82 8.85
C LYS A 116 -3.65 1.87 8.96
N LEU A 117 -4.29 2.92 8.44
CA LEU A 117 -5.75 3.02 8.36
C LEU A 117 -6.35 2.07 7.31
N PHE A 118 -5.69 1.95 6.15
CA PHE A 118 -6.14 1.09 5.07
C PHE A 118 -5.97 -0.41 5.33
N LYS A 119 -5.10 -0.82 6.25
CA LYS A 119 -4.75 -2.22 6.50
C LYS A 119 -5.97 -3.13 6.71
N TYR A 120 -7.06 -2.61 7.26
CA TYR A 120 -8.30 -3.35 7.54
C TYR A 120 -9.39 -3.18 6.47
N VAL A 121 -9.10 -2.47 5.38
CA VAL A 121 -10.04 -2.19 4.30
C VAL A 121 -9.88 -3.24 3.21
N LYS A 122 -10.99 -3.88 2.81
CA LYS A 122 -11.00 -4.86 1.71
C LYS A 122 -10.30 -4.31 0.46
N GLY A 123 -9.31 -5.05 -0.04
CA GLY A 123 -8.48 -4.68 -1.19
C GLY A 123 -7.16 -3.97 -0.85
N TYR A 124 -7.00 -3.48 0.38
CA TYR A 124 -5.75 -2.95 0.93
C TYR A 124 -5.17 -3.83 2.04
N ASP A 125 -5.93 -4.80 2.50
CA ASP A 125 -5.43 -5.89 3.31
C ASP A 125 -4.52 -6.80 2.46
N TYR A 126 -3.30 -7.05 2.93
CA TYR A 126 -2.36 -7.95 2.29
C TYR A 126 -2.58 -9.41 2.73
N THR A 127 -3.36 -9.66 3.79
CA THR A 127 -3.67 -11.03 4.25
C THR A 127 -4.46 -11.83 3.22
N LYS A 128 -5.07 -11.16 2.25
CA LYS A 128 -5.62 -11.80 1.04
C LYS A 128 -4.57 -12.58 0.23
N TYR A 129 -3.28 -12.39 0.50
CA TYR A 129 -2.18 -13.16 -0.08
C TYR A 129 -1.67 -14.25 0.88
N THR A 130 -2.11 -14.23 2.14
CA THR A 130 -1.61 -15.09 3.22
C THR A 130 -2.53 -16.25 3.54
N ASP A 131 -3.83 -16.11 3.30
CA ASP A 131 -4.83 -17.13 3.61
C ASP A 131 -5.56 -17.57 2.32
N GLU A 132 -5.51 -18.89 2.05
CA GLU A 132 -6.20 -19.66 1.00
C GLU A 132 -5.61 -19.61 -0.43
N ASP A 133 -4.51 -20.34 -0.62
CA ASP A 133 -4.25 -21.27 -1.74
C ASP A 133 -3.00 -22.09 -1.39
N GLU A 134 -3.06 -22.87 -0.29
CA GLU A 134 -2.16 -24.03 -0.09
C GLU A 134 -2.64 -25.24 -0.92
N GLU A 135 -3.18 -25.03 -2.13
CA GLU A 135 -3.35 -26.12 -3.09
C GLU A 135 -2.07 -26.25 -3.93
N ASP A 136 -1.18 -27.13 -3.46
CA ASP A 136 -0.20 -27.89 -4.23
C ASP A 136 0.51 -27.12 -5.36
N VAL A 137 1.20 -26.02 -5.03
CA VAL A 137 2.10 -25.38 -5.98
C VAL A 137 3.37 -26.23 -6.04
N PRO A 138 3.68 -26.90 -7.16
CA PRO A 138 4.90 -27.71 -7.24
C PRO A 138 6.09 -26.78 -7.04
N VAL A 139 6.86 -27.04 -5.98
CA VAL A 139 8.11 -26.34 -5.72
C VAL A 139 8.98 -26.51 -6.96
N PRO A 140 9.32 -25.44 -7.69
CA PRO A 140 10.23 -25.57 -8.82
C PRO A 140 11.57 -26.12 -8.28
N PRO A 141 12.19 -27.11 -8.93
CA PRO A 141 13.43 -27.69 -8.45
C PRO A 141 14.43 -26.56 -8.28
N ILE A 142 14.92 -26.39 -7.05
CA ILE A 142 15.97 -25.45 -6.70
C ILE A 142 17.14 -25.81 -7.63
N PRO A 143 17.66 -24.88 -8.44
CA PRO A 143 18.88 -25.14 -9.20
C PRO A 143 19.97 -25.44 -8.16
N THR A 144 20.42 -26.69 -8.11
CA THR A 144 21.63 -27.04 -7.38
C THR A 144 22.74 -26.22 -7.98
N VAL A 145 23.17 -25.18 -7.26
CA VAL A 145 24.40 -24.48 -7.57
C VAL A 145 25.48 -25.53 -7.35
N GLU A 146 25.96 -26.15 -8.43
CA GLU A 146 27.20 -26.92 -8.36
C GLU A 146 28.28 -25.92 -7.97
N LEU A 147 28.65 -25.94 -6.69
CA LEU A 147 29.85 -25.29 -6.22
C LEU A 147 30.99 -26.02 -6.92
N ASP A 148 31.53 -25.40 -7.96
CA ASP A 148 32.75 -25.83 -8.63
C ASP A 148 33.86 -25.97 -7.56
N ARG A 149 34.04 -27.20 -7.08
CA ARG A 149 35.14 -27.62 -6.21
C ARG A 149 36.37 -27.85 -7.08
N GLU A 150 36.87 -26.81 -7.73
CA GLU A 150 38.17 -26.88 -8.41
C GLU A 150 38.88 -25.54 -8.29
N ASN A 151 39.30 -25.17 -7.08
CA ASN A 151 40.44 -24.26 -6.93
C ASN A 151 41.15 -24.39 -5.56
N GLU A 152 41.43 -25.62 -5.15
CA GLU A 152 42.27 -25.91 -3.97
C GLU A 152 43.35 -26.93 -4.34
N GLU A 153 44.14 -26.62 -5.39
CA GLU A 153 45.46 -27.21 -5.60
C GLU A 153 46.44 -26.11 -6.04
N ARG A 154 46.76 -25.22 -5.10
CA ARG A 154 48.05 -24.54 -5.03
C ARG A 154 48.49 -24.61 -3.58
N GLU A 155 49.77 -24.95 -3.39
CA GLU A 155 50.45 -25.41 -2.16
C GLU A 155 50.31 -26.94 -2.05
N GLU A 156 51.31 -27.76 -2.38
CA GLU A 156 52.71 -27.74 -1.91
C GLU A 156 53.70 -28.29 -2.97
N GLU A 157 54.88 -27.66 -2.98
CA GLU A 157 56.24 -28.11 -3.39
C GLU A 157 56.48 -28.94 -4.68
#